data_AF-A0A7R9L7R1-F1
#
_entry.id   AF-A0A7R9L7R1-F1
#
_cell.length_a   1.000
_cell.length_b   1.000
_cell.length_c   1.000
_cell.angle_alpha   90.00
_cell.angle_beta   90.00
_cell.angle_gamma   90.00
#
_symmetry.space_group_name_H-M   'P 1'
#
loop_
_entity.id
_entity.type
_entity.pdbx_description
1 polymer ?
#
loop_
_entity_poly.entity_id
_entity_poly.type
_entity_poly.pdbx_seq_one_letter_code
_entity_poly.pdbx_strand_id
1 'polypeptide(L)'
;MILDVGPETAKAFAEILKTSKTILWNGPVGVFEVDQFGEESEGFSIAGGGDTLAAIDKYQVADKIGYISTGGGAFLEFVEGKTLPAVAHFLLLLWHLLHVLNKKKHQPQNKHLLLKLLQQNQQTHLQNNKL
;
A
#
# COMPACT_ATOMS: atom_id res chain seq x y z
N MET A 1 36.00 -0.12 -15.13
CA MET A 1 34.92 0.10 -14.14
C MET A 1 33.63 0.29 -14.93
N ILE A 2 32.55 -0.42 -14.60
CA ILE A 2 31.25 -0.27 -15.26
C ILE A 2 30.45 0.75 -14.44
N LEU A 3 29.91 1.78 -15.10
CA LEU A 3 29.24 2.92 -14.45
C LEU A 3 27.75 3.01 -14.78
N ASP A 4 27.34 2.45 -15.90
CA ASP A 4 25.98 2.53 -16.41
C ASP A 4 25.69 1.38 -17.38
N VAL A 5 24.42 1.15 -17.67
CA VAL A 5 24.00 0.26 -18.75
C VAL A 5 24.17 0.94 -20.10
N GLY A 6 24.44 0.14 -21.13
CA GLY A 6 24.53 0.65 -22.49
C GLY A 6 23.16 1.02 -23.08
N PRO A 7 23.12 1.84 -24.13
CA PRO A 7 21.87 2.28 -24.76
C PRO A 7 21.00 1.13 -25.29
N GLU A 8 21.61 0.03 -25.74
CA GLU A 8 20.89 -1.16 -26.19
C GLU A 8 20.19 -1.88 -25.03
N THR A 9 20.86 -1.97 -23.88
CA THR A 9 20.29 -2.55 -22.66
C THR A 9 19.17 -1.69 -22.10
N ALA A 10 19.37 -0.36 -22.06
CA ALA A 10 18.33 0.58 -21.64
C ALA A 10 17.08 0.46 -22.52
N LYS A 11 17.25 0.36 -23.85
CA LYS A 11 16.14 0.14 -24.78
C LYS A 11 15.42 -1.19 -24.51
N ALA A 12 16.15 -2.26 -24.26
CA ALA A 12 15.56 -3.55 -23.94
C ALA A 12 14.74 -3.50 -22.64
N PHE A 13 15.23 -2.80 -21.61
CA PHE A 13 14.48 -2.60 -20.36
C PHE A 13 13.23 -1.74 -20.57
N ALA A 14 13.30 -0.68 -21.38
CA ALA A 14 12.16 0.16 -21.68
C ALA A 14 10.99 -0.63 -22.31
N GLU A 15 11.28 -1.52 -23.28
CA GLU A 15 10.26 -2.39 -23.90
C GLU A 15 9.60 -3.37 -22.90
N ILE A 16 10.40 -3.91 -21.97
CA ILE A 16 9.88 -4.78 -20.90
C ILE A 16 8.99 -3.97 -19.95
N LEU A 17 9.42 -2.77 -19.53
CA LEU A 17 8.64 -1.91 -18.64
C LEU A 17 7.33 -1.45 -19.28
N LYS A 18 7.34 -1.15 -20.58
CA LYS A 18 6.15 -0.75 -21.35
C LYS A 18 5.05 -1.81 -21.38
N THR A 19 5.44 -3.09 -21.43
CA THR A 19 4.50 -4.23 -21.48
C THR A 19 4.14 -4.78 -20.11
N SER A 20 4.82 -4.32 -19.04
CA SER A 20 4.60 -4.78 -17.68
C SER A 20 3.31 -4.23 -17.08
N LYS A 21 2.51 -5.09 -16.46
CA LYS A 21 1.27 -4.69 -15.76
C LYS A 21 1.52 -4.18 -14.34
N THR A 22 2.63 -4.61 -13.75
CA THR A 22 3.06 -4.18 -12.41
C THR A 22 4.57 -4.04 -12.42
N ILE A 23 5.06 -2.91 -11.92
CA ILE A 23 6.48 -2.58 -11.87
C ILE A 23 6.85 -2.31 -10.41
N LEU A 24 7.89 -2.99 -9.93
CA LEU A 24 8.50 -2.70 -8.64
C LEU A 24 9.90 -2.15 -8.87
N TRP A 25 10.11 -0.88 -8.53
CA TRP A 25 11.37 -0.18 -8.72
C TRP A 25 12.10 0.04 -7.39
N ASN A 26 13.27 -0.59 -7.26
CA ASN A 26 14.13 -0.47 -6.10
C ASN A 26 15.60 -0.32 -6.55
N GLY A 27 16.02 0.93 -6.78
CA GLY A 27 17.38 1.30 -7.17
C GLY A 27 17.49 1.73 -8.64
N PRO A 28 18.27 2.76 -8.96
CA PRO A 28 18.59 3.13 -10.34
C PRO A 28 19.48 2.09 -11.01
N VAL A 29 19.46 2.01 -12.35
CA VAL A 29 20.29 1.04 -13.10
C VAL A 29 21.68 1.61 -13.48
N GLY A 30 21.89 2.92 -13.32
CA GLY A 30 23.18 3.60 -13.39
C GLY A 30 23.23 4.97 -12.72
N VAL A 31 24.37 5.67 -12.87
CA VAL A 31 24.64 6.96 -12.21
C VAL A 31 23.98 8.13 -12.99
N PHE A 32 23.69 7.95 -14.28
CA PHE A 32 23.12 8.99 -15.14
C PHE A 32 22.22 8.43 -16.23
N GLU A 33 20.91 8.44 -16.00
CA GLU A 33 19.94 7.95 -16.99
C GLU A 33 18.73 8.90 -17.03
N VAL A 34 18.82 10.07 -17.68
CA VAL A 34 18.82 10.38 -19.13
C VAL A 34 17.40 10.53 -19.63
N ASP A 35 17.15 11.68 -20.26
CA ASP A 35 15.89 12.29 -20.71
C ASP A 35 15.06 11.46 -21.73
N GLN A 36 15.31 10.14 -21.83
CA GLN A 36 14.71 9.20 -22.77
C GLN A 36 13.83 8.12 -22.11
N PHE A 37 13.70 8.08 -20.78
CA PHE A 37 12.70 7.24 -20.08
C PHE A 37 11.27 7.79 -20.22
N GLY A 38 10.95 8.37 -21.38
CA GLY A 38 9.72 9.08 -21.68
C GLY A 38 8.61 8.21 -22.24
N GLU A 39 8.73 6.87 -22.22
CA GLU A 39 7.62 6.01 -22.60
C GLU A 39 6.87 5.56 -21.35
N GLU A 40 5.65 6.06 -21.22
CA GLU A 40 4.76 5.76 -20.10
C GLU A 40 4.27 4.31 -20.22
N SER A 41 4.40 3.57 -19.12
CA SER A 41 3.76 2.27 -18.95
C SER A 41 2.35 2.48 -18.38
N GLU A 42 1.36 1.79 -18.94
CA GLU A 42 0.00 1.74 -18.34
C GLU A 42 -0.05 0.87 -17.07
N GLY A 43 1.04 0.16 -16.76
CA GLY A 43 1.15 -0.70 -15.59
C GLY A 43 1.20 0.07 -14.27
N PHE A 44 0.75 -0.57 -13.19
CA PHE A 44 0.87 -0.01 -11.85
C PHE A 44 2.31 -0.06 -11.36
N SER A 45 2.89 1.09 -11.06
CA SER A 45 4.27 1.21 -10.60
C SER A 45 4.36 1.50 -9.10
N ILE A 46 5.24 0.77 -8.43
CA ILE A 46 5.61 0.96 -7.02
C ILE A 46 7.10 1.25 -6.98
N ALA A 47 7.49 2.36 -6.38
CA ALA A 47 8.90 2.69 -6.16
C ALA A 47 9.22 2.75 -4.66
N GLY A 48 10.41 2.30 -4.27
CA GLY A 48 10.86 2.41 -2.88
C GLY A 48 12.37 2.26 -2.73
N GLY A 49 12.90 2.77 -1.62
CA GLY A 49 14.34 2.84 -1.35
C GLY A 49 14.90 4.24 -1.56
N GLY A 50 15.87 4.65 -0.72
CA GLY A 50 16.39 6.02 -0.69
C GLY A 50 16.96 6.49 -2.03
N ASP A 51 17.75 5.65 -2.67
CA ASP A 51 18.36 5.97 -3.98
C ASP A 51 17.32 6.08 -5.09
N THR A 52 16.28 5.24 -5.06
CA THR A 52 15.14 5.33 -5.99
C THR A 52 14.41 6.65 -5.85
N LEU A 53 14.18 7.11 -4.61
CA LEU A 53 13.51 8.38 -4.35
C LEU A 53 14.35 9.56 -4.81
N ALA A 54 15.67 9.51 -4.60
CA ALA A 54 16.60 10.51 -5.12
C ALA A 54 16.59 10.57 -6.65
N ALA A 55 16.49 9.43 -7.32
CA ALA A 55 16.34 9.37 -8.78
C ALA A 55 14.99 9.98 -9.22
N ILE A 56 13.87 9.60 -8.57
CA ILE A 56 12.54 10.14 -8.88
C ILE A 56 12.49 11.66 -8.77
N ASP A 57 13.09 12.22 -7.72
CA ASP A 57 13.17 13.67 -7.48
C ASP A 57 14.04 14.35 -8.55
N LYS A 58 15.24 13.80 -8.81
CA LYS A 58 16.17 14.30 -9.83
C LYS A 58 15.55 14.36 -11.23
N TYR A 59 14.75 13.36 -11.60
CA TYR A 59 14.13 13.24 -12.92
C TYR A 59 12.69 13.77 -12.98
N GLN A 60 12.15 14.27 -11.87
CA GLN A 60 10.80 14.85 -11.78
C GLN A 60 9.69 13.92 -12.31
N VAL A 61 9.83 12.61 -12.07
CA VAL A 61 8.87 11.59 -12.54
C VAL A 61 7.87 11.16 -11.47
N ALA A 62 7.80 11.85 -10.33
CA ALA A 62 6.95 11.47 -9.20
C ALA A 62 5.47 11.33 -9.59
N ASP A 63 4.97 12.24 -10.44
CA ASP A 63 3.58 12.24 -10.91
C ASP A 63 3.24 11.06 -11.82
N LYS A 64 4.25 10.33 -12.31
CA LYS A 64 4.10 9.15 -13.18
C LYS A 64 4.21 7.83 -12.42
N ILE A 65 4.48 7.87 -11.11
CA ILE A 65 4.61 6.68 -10.27
C ILE A 65 3.31 6.43 -9.51
N GLY A 66 2.78 5.21 -9.60
CA GLY A 66 1.52 4.84 -8.95
C GLY A 66 1.58 4.88 -7.42
N TYR A 67 2.71 4.48 -6.83
CA TYR A 67 2.95 4.58 -5.38
C TYR A 67 4.43 4.73 -5.06
N ILE A 68 4.76 5.70 -4.20
CA ILE A 68 6.12 5.94 -3.71
C ILE A 68 6.18 5.56 -2.22
N SER A 69 6.98 4.55 -1.91
CA SER A 69 7.25 4.10 -0.55
C SER A 69 8.37 4.90 0.09
N THR A 70 8.04 5.59 1.18
CA THR A 70 9.00 6.26 2.06
C THR A 70 9.51 5.34 3.19
N GLY A 71 9.15 4.06 3.16
CA GLY A 71 9.49 3.08 4.22
C GLY A 71 10.95 2.64 4.25
N GLY A 72 11.79 3.06 3.28
CA GLY A 72 13.22 2.73 3.24
C GLY A 72 13.48 1.23 3.40
N GLY A 73 14.21 0.85 4.45
CA GLY A 73 14.49 -0.56 4.77
C GLY A 73 13.25 -1.41 5.07
N ALA A 74 12.20 -0.84 5.66
CA ALA A 74 10.96 -1.57 5.93
C ALA A 74 10.23 -1.98 4.64
N PHE A 75 10.37 -1.19 3.56
CA PHE A 75 9.86 -1.57 2.23
C PHE A 75 10.59 -2.79 1.69
N LEU A 76 11.91 -2.81 1.81
CA LEU A 76 12.74 -3.95 1.40
C LEU A 76 12.42 -5.21 2.21
N GLU A 77 12.37 -5.10 3.54
CA GLU A 77 12.01 -6.23 4.41
C GLU A 77 10.63 -6.81 4.04
N PHE A 78 9.67 -5.94 3.72
CA PHE A 78 8.35 -6.37 3.26
C PHE A 78 8.43 -7.13 1.92
N VAL A 79 9.18 -6.61 0.95
CA VAL A 79 9.36 -7.26 -0.37
C VAL A 79 10.13 -8.58 -0.27
N GLU A 80 11.07 -8.69 0.67
CA GLU A 80 11.76 -9.92 1.02
C GLU A 80 10.85 -10.97 1.68
N GLY A 81 9.59 -10.62 2.00
CA GLY A 81 8.63 -11.51 2.67
C GLY A 81 8.87 -11.64 4.17
N LYS A 82 9.69 -10.76 4.77
CA LYS A 82 9.91 -10.76 6.22
C LYS A 82 8.67 -10.24 6.94
N THR A 83 8.46 -10.75 8.14
CA THR A 83 7.43 -10.22 9.02
C THR A 83 7.89 -8.91 9.62
N LEU A 84 7.22 -7.81 9.27
CA LEU A 84 7.43 -6.52 9.92
C LEU A 84 6.86 -6.55 11.35
N PRO A 85 7.67 -6.38 12.41
CA PRO A 85 7.22 -6.55 13.79
C PRO A 85 6.05 -5.65 14.17
N ALA A 86 6.06 -4.40 13.72
CA ALA A 86 5.00 -3.44 14.00
C ALA A 86 3.66 -3.84 13.35
N VAL A 87 3.69 -4.32 12.10
CA VAL A 87 2.49 -4.78 11.38
C VAL A 87 1.91 -6.02 12.06
N ALA A 88 2.77 -6.97 12.45
CA ALA A 88 2.34 -8.16 13.18
C ALA A 88 1.68 -7.81 14.52
N HIS A 89 2.24 -6.86 15.28
CA HIS A 89 1.63 -6.40 16.53
C HIS A 89 0.29 -5.71 16.30
N PHE A 90 0.16 -4.88 15.26
CA PHE A 90 -1.12 -4.25 14.93
C PHE A 90 -2.21 -5.26 14.58
N LEU A 91 -1.86 -6.27 13.77
CA LEU A 91 -2.78 -7.35 13.42
C LEU A 91 -3.21 -8.16 14.65
N LEU A 92 -2.27 -8.44 15.57
CA LEU A 92 -2.56 -9.13 16.82
C LEU A 92 -3.49 -8.31 17.72
N LEU A 93 -3.25 -7.01 17.86
CA LEU A 93 -4.10 -6.11 18.65
C LEU A 93 -5.50 -6.01 18.06
N LEU A 94 -5.62 -5.87 16.73
CA LEU A 94 -6.90 -5.83 16.05
C LEU A 94 -7.68 -7.13 16.25
N TRP A 95 -7.00 -8.27 16.10
CA TRP A 95 -7.59 -9.58 16.38
C TRP A 95 -8.09 -9.69 17.82
N HIS A 96 -7.29 -9.25 18.79
CA HIS A 96 -7.68 -9.29 20.21
C HIS A 96 -8.90 -8.40 20.49
N LEU A 97 -8.94 -7.20 19.91
CA LEU A 97 -10.07 -6.29 20.02
C LEU A 97 -11.35 -6.91 19.45
N LEU A 98 -11.29 -7.45 18.23
CA LEU A 98 -12.41 -8.13 17.58
C LEU A 98 -12.89 -9.33 18.41
N HIS A 99 -11.97 -10.11 18.97
CA HIS A 99 -12.29 -11.24 19.83
C HIS A 99 -13.04 -10.81 21.11
N VAL A 100 -12.56 -9.75 21.77
CA VAL A 100 -13.20 -9.20 22.97
C VAL A 100 -14.59 -8.63 22.67
N LEU A 101 -14.74 -7.89 21.56
CA LEU A 101 -16.03 -7.35 21.13
C LEU A 101 -17.03 -8.47 20.83
N ASN A 102 -16.59 -9.53 20.13
CA ASN A 102 -17.43 -10.69 19.85
C ASN A 102 -17.87 -11.40 21.14
N LYS A 103 -16.94 -11.62 22.10
CA LYS A 103 -17.28 -12.21 23.40
C LYS A 103 -18.30 -11.37 24.17
N LYS A 104 -18.15 -10.05 24.21
CA LYS A 104 -19.11 -9.15 24.89
C LYS A 104 -20.51 -9.22 24.27
N LYS A 105 -20.63 -9.33 22.94
CA LYS A 105 -21.93 -9.50 22.27
C LYS A 105 -22.66 -10.78 22.69
N HIS A 106 -21.92 -11.84 22.98
CA HIS A 106 -22.48 -13.14 23.39
C HIS A 106 -22.66 -13.31 24.91
N GLN A 107 -22.28 -12.31 25.72
CA GLN A 107 -22.56 -12.36 27.16
C GLN A 107 -24.06 -12.19 27.45
N PRO A 108 -24.65 -13.07 28.28
CA PRO A 108 -26.09 -13.07 28.56
C PRO A 108 -26.59 -11.76 29.17
N GLN A 109 -25.79 -11.09 29.99
CA GLN A 109 -26.10 -9.78 30.57
C GLN A 109 -26.24 -8.64 29.53
N ASN A 110 -25.62 -8.77 28.35
CA ASN A 110 -25.72 -7.77 27.28
C ASN A 110 -26.90 -8.02 26.33
N LYS A 111 -27.51 -9.21 26.34
CA LYS A 111 -28.69 -9.51 25.50
C LYS A 111 -29.87 -8.61 25.84
N HIS A 112 -30.08 -8.34 27.13
CA HIS A 112 -31.22 -7.53 27.57
C HIS A 112 -31.05 -6.05 27.19
N LEU A 113 -29.81 -5.53 27.25
CA LEU A 113 -29.49 -4.18 26.78
C LEU A 113 -29.62 -4.06 25.26
N LEU A 114 -29.18 -5.08 24.50
CA LEU A 114 -29.34 -5.12 23.04
C LEU A 114 -30.82 -5.12 22.63
N LEU A 115 -31.66 -5.90 23.31
CA LEU A 115 -33.11 -5.93 23.08
C LEU A 115 -33.75 -4.56 23.33
N LYS A 116 -33.35 -3.86 24.41
CA LYS A 116 -33.83 -2.51 24.70
C LYS A 116 -33.43 -1.50 23.62
N LEU A 117 -32.18 -1.55 23.14
CA LEU A 117 -31.69 -0.66 22.08
C LEU A 117 -32.37 -0.93 20.74
N LEU A 118 -32.61 -2.20 20.40
CA LEU A 118 -33.35 -2.58 19.18
C LEU A 118 -34.81 -2.12 19.24
N GLN A 119 -35.47 -2.26 20.39
CA GLN A 119 -36.83 -1.77 20.60
C GLN A 119 -36.90 -0.24 20.51
N GLN A 120 -35.93 0.48 21.08
CA GLN A 120 -35.84 1.93 20.93
C GLN A 120 -35.65 2.33 19.47
N ASN A 121 -34.71 1.73 18.74
CA ASN A 121 -34.50 2.07 17.33
C ASN A 121 -35.75 1.83 16.46
N GLN A 122 -36.48 0.74 16.69
CA GLN A 122 -37.74 0.49 15.96
C GLN A 122 -38.81 1.55 16.27
N GLN A 123 -38.91 2.00 17.52
CA GLN A 123 -39.84 3.08 17.89
C GLN A 123 -39.44 4.42 17.24
N THR A 124 -38.15 4.75 17.20
CA THR A 124 -37.66 5.98 16.56
C THR A 124 -37.94 5.97 15.05
N HIS A 125 -37.76 4.84 14.37
CA HIS A 125 -38.10 4.70 12.95
C HIS A 125 -39.60 4.82 12.67
N LEU A 126 -40.45 4.29 13.56
CA LEU A 126 -41.91 4.42 13.44
C LEU A 126 -42.42 5.84 13.70
N GLN A 127 -41.73 6.63 14.52
CA GLN A 127 -42.05 8.04 14.73
C GLN A 127 -41.57 8.92 13.57
N ASN A 128 -40.41 8.64 13.01
CA ASN A 128 -39.86 9.42 11.89
C ASN A 128 -40.58 9.18 10.55
N ASN A 129 -41.26 8.04 10.36
CA ASN A 129 -42.08 7.73 9.17
C ASN A 129 -43.55 8.17 9.28
N LYS A 130 -43.93 8.87 10.36
CA LYS A 130 -45.28 9.43 10.57
C LYS A 130 -45.35 10.95 10.35
N LEU A 131 -44.27 11.56 9.85
CA LEU A 131 -44.19 12.96 9.42
C LEU A 131 -44.17 13.04 7.89
#